data_AF-A0A448BLU1-F1
#
_entry.id   AF-A0A448BLU1-F1
#
_cell.length_a   1.000
_cell.length_b   1.000
_cell.length_c   1.000
_cell.angle_alpha   90.00
_cell.angle_beta   90.00
_cell.angle_gamma   90.00
#
_symmetry.space_group_name_H-M   'P 1'
#
loop_
_entity.id
_entity.type
_entity.pdbx_description
1 polymer ?
#
loop_
_entity_poly.entity_id
_entity_poly.type
_entity_poly.pdbx_seq_one_letter_code
_entity_poly.pdbx_strand_id
1 'polypeptide(L)'
;MKRDWGLIRDLLEHLESLGFGQHWEARELPGHCREAVAYHLQLLNQAQLLCGSVQHSWTGQEQWVVHHLTLAGHDLLDRLRQESAAAAVPVRKSA
;
A
#
# COMPACT_ATOMS: atom_id res chain seq x y z
N MET A 1 -11.42 -10.68 3.06
CA MET A 1 -12.05 -9.58 2.29
C MET A 1 -11.59 -9.69 0.84
N LYS A 2 -12.27 -9.05 -0.12
CA LYS A 2 -11.78 -9.05 -1.52
C LYS A 2 -10.55 -8.13 -1.62
N ARG A 3 -9.58 -8.50 -2.47
CA ARG A 3 -8.41 -7.66 -2.76
C ARG A 3 -8.87 -6.37 -3.46
N ASP A 4 -8.63 -5.24 -2.82
CA ASP A 4 -8.89 -3.90 -3.33
C ASP A 4 -7.59 -3.29 -3.87
N TRP A 5 -7.50 -3.18 -5.19
CA TRP A 5 -6.31 -2.64 -5.85
C TRP A 5 -6.17 -1.12 -5.71
N GLY A 6 -7.28 -0.39 -5.51
CA GLY A 6 -7.23 1.05 -5.24
C GLY A 6 -6.57 1.30 -3.89
N LEU A 7 -7.05 0.61 -2.85
CA LEU A 7 -6.45 0.68 -1.52
C LEU A 7 -4.98 0.24 -1.52
N ILE A 8 -4.63 -0.82 -2.25
CA ILE A 8 -3.23 -1.26 -2.37
C ILE A 8 -2.36 -0.15 -2.97
N ARG A 9 -2.80 0.47 -4.07
CA ARG A 9 -2.04 1.56 -4.69
C ARG A 9 -1.85 2.71 -3.72
N ASP A 10 -2.93 3.17 -3.09
CA ASP A 10 -2.89 4.30 -2.18
C ASP A 10 -2.00 4.02 -0.95
N LEU A 11 -2.00 2.78 -0.44
CA LEU A 11 -1.07 2.35 0.61
C LEU A 11 0.38 2.38 0.15
N LEU A 12 0.68 1.82 -1.02
CA LEU A 12 2.04 1.79 -1.56
C LEU A 12 2.56 3.22 -1.83
N GLU A 13 1.74 4.11 -2.40
CA GLU A 13 2.09 5.52 -2.61
C GLU A 13 2.36 6.25 -1.28
N HIS A 14 1.53 5.99 -0.26
CA HIS A 14 1.74 6.57 1.06
C HIS A 14 3.05 6.09 1.68
N LEU A 15 3.32 4.78 1.61
CA LEU A 15 4.54 4.19 2.17
C LEU A 15 5.80 4.64 1.41
N GLU A 16 5.73 4.83 0.10
CA GLU A 16 6.84 5.38 -0.70
C GLU A 16 7.17 6.83 -0.30
N SER A 17 6.16 7.61 0.12
CA SER A 17 6.38 8.99 0.57
C SER A 17 7.10 9.10 1.92
N LEU A 18 7.25 8.00 2.66
CA LEU A 18 7.95 7.98 3.93
C LEU A 18 9.46 8.17 3.72
N GLY A 19 10.04 9.06 4.51
CA GLY A 19 11.49 9.25 4.52
C GLY A 19 12.23 8.04 5.11
N PHE A 20 13.52 7.91 4.80
CA PHE A 20 14.37 6.88 5.40
C PHE A 20 14.30 6.91 6.94
N GLY A 21 14.07 5.76 7.56
CA GLY A 21 13.96 5.62 9.02
C GLY A 21 12.60 5.98 9.60
N GLN A 22 11.64 6.44 8.77
CA GLN A 22 10.26 6.61 9.19
C GLN A 22 9.51 5.30 9.11
N HIS A 23 8.57 5.10 10.02
CA HIS A 23 7.60 4.00 9.96
C HIS A 23 6.19 4.60 9.91
N TRP A 24 5.25 3.78 9.48
CA TRP A 24 3.84 4.14 9.45
C TRP A 24 3.02 3.16 10.27
N GLU A 25 2.20 3.71 11.15
CA GLU A 25 1.24 2.96 11.96
C GLU A 25 -0.11 2.90 11.23
N ALA A 26 -0.65 1.71 11.11
CA ALA A 26 -1.92 1.49 10.43
C ALA A 26 -3.06 2.20 11.16
N ARG A 27 -3.80 2.98 10.40
CA ARG A 27 -4.98 3.74 10.82
C ARG A 27 -6.07 3.61 9.77
N GLU A 28 -7.26 4.07 10.11
CA GLU A 28 -8.35 4.17 9.15
C GLU A 28 -7.97 5.13 8.03
N LEU A 29 -8.36 4.79 6.81
CA LEU A 29 -8.16 5.60 5.62
C LEU A 29 -9.54 6.04 5.09
N PRO A 30 -9.64 7.16 4.36
CA PRO A 30 -10.91 7.57 3.76
C PRO A 30 -11.52 6.43 2.94
N GLY A 31 -12.74 6.01 3.31
CA GLY A 31 -13.45 4.92 2.64
C GLY A 31 -13.06 3.50 3.07
N HIS A 32 -12.09 3.32 3.97
CA HIS A 32 -11.62 2.00 4.40
C HIS A 32 -11.49 1.91 5.93
N CYS A 33 -12.19 0.95 6.54
CA CYS A 33 -12.08 0.68 7.96
C CYS A 33 -10.72 0.07 8.33
N ARG A 34 -10.39 0.11 9.63
CA ARG A 34 -9.10 -0.38 10.14
C ARG A 34 -8.84 -1.85 9.80
N GLU A 35 -9.87 -2.70 9.85
CA GLU A 35 -9.73 -4.12 9.49
C GLU A 35 -9.40 -4.30 8.00
N ALA A 36 -9.99 -3.47 7.12
CA ALA A 36 -9.70 -3.51 5.70
C ALA A 36 -8.22 -3.16 5.44
N VAL A 37 -7.72 -2.11 6.09
CA VAL A 37 -6.32 -1.71 5.98
C VAL A 37 -5.39 -2.81 6.49
N ALA A 38 -5.64 -3.31 7.71
CA ALA A 38 -4.83 -4.38 8.31
C ALA A 38 -4.80 -5.66 7.45
N TYR A 39 -5.93 -6.05 6.87
CA TYR A 39 -6.01 -7.19 5.96
C TYR A 39 -5.12 -7.02 4.72
N HIS A 40 -5.13 -5.83 4.11
CA HIS A 40 -4.30 -5.56 2.94
C HIS A 40 -2.81 -5.48 3.28
N LEU A 41 -2.44 -4.89 4.43
CA LEU A 41 -1.06 -4.91 4.92
C LEU A 41 -0.55 -6.32 5.14
N GLN A 42 -1.38 -7.20 5.71
CA GLN A 42 -1.03 -8.60 5.87
C GLN A 42 -0.75 -9.27 4.52
N LEU A 43 -1.60 -9.06 3.49
CA LEU A 43 -1.39 -9.62 2.16
C LEU A 43 -0.10 -9.09 1.50
N LEU A 44 0.15 -7.79 1.60
CA LEU A 44 1.34 -7.16 1.03
C LEU A 44 2.62 -7.67 1.72
N ASN A 45 2.59 -7.85 3.04
CA ASN A 45 3.69 -8.42 3.80
C ASN A 45 3.93 -9.90 3.43
N GLN A 46 2.87 -10.71 3.31
CA GLN A 46 2.97 -12.10 2.85
C GLN A 46 3.56 -12.22 1.45
N ALA A 47 3.23 -11.27 0.56
CA ALA A 47 3.78 -11.18 -0.78
C ALA A 47 5.18 -10.56 -0.84
N GLN A 48 5.77 -10.18 0.31
CA GLN A 48 7.08 -9.52 0.41
C GLN A 48 7.15 -8.21 -0.39
N LEU A 49 6.03 -7.48 -0.48
CA LEU A 49 5.94 -6.16 -1.12
C LEU A 49 6.23 -5.01 -0.15
N LEU A 50 6.07 -5.26 1.15
CA LEU A 50 6.46 -4.35 2.21
C LEU A 50 7.07 -5.14 3.37
N CYS A 51 7.78 -4.44 4.24
CA CYS A 51 8.25 -4.95 5.52
C CYS A 51 7.42 -4.32 6.63
N GLY A 52 6.58 -5.12 7.28
CA GLY A 52 5.77 -4.68 8.41
C GLY A 52 5.60 -5.76 9.47
N SER A 53 5.20 -5.35 10.66
CA SER A 53 4.95 -6.22 11.80
C SER A 53 3.72 -5.76 12.59
N VAL A 54 3.07 -6.69 13.27
CA VAL A 54 2.07 -6.36 14.30
C VAL A 54 2.83 -6.10 15.59
N GLN A 55 2.58 -4.95 16.19
CA GLN A 55 3.12 -4.56 17.48
C GLN A 55 1.98 -4.37 18.48
N HIS A 56 2.25 -4.70 19.74
CA HIS A 56 1.33 -4.42 20.83
C HIS A 56 1.71 -3.09 21.45
N SER A 57 0.78 -2.15 21.46
CA SER A 57 0.94 -0.92 22.24
C SER A 57 0.97 -1.26 23.74
N TRP A 58 1.46 -0.31 24.55
CA TRP A 58 1.43 -0.43 26.01
C TRP A 58 0.02 -0.69 26.58
N THR A 59 -1.02 -0.28 25.85
CA THR A 59 -2.43 -0.49 26.20
C THR A 59 -2.97 -1.87 25.81
N GLY A 60 -2.12 -2.75 25.24
CA GLY A 60 -2.50 -4.08 24.76
C GLY A 60 -3.20 -4.11 23.40
N GLN A 61 -3.44 -2.95 22.79
CA GLN A 61 -4.02 -2.87 21.44
C GLN A 61 -3.00 -3.29 20.39
N GLU A 62 -3.41 -4.18 19.48
CA GLU A 62 -2.64 -4.56 18.31
C GLU A 62 -2.65 -3.45 17.25
N GLN A 63 -1.47 -3.15 16.71
CA GLN A 63 -1.31 -2.22 15.61
C GLN A 63 -0.33 -2.75 14.58
N TRP A 64 -0.66 -2.59 13.31
CA TRP A 64 0.28 -2.81 12.23
C TRP A 64 1.25 -1.64 12.14
N VAL A 65 2.53 -1.94 12.06
CA VAL A 65 3.61 -0.98 11.83
C VAL A 65 4.36 -1.39 10.58
N VAL A 66 4.44 -0.50 9.60
CA VAL A 66 5.15 -0.71 8.35
C VAL A 66 6.44 0.10 8.37
N HIS A 67 7.55 -0.53 8.04
CA HIS A 67 8.87 0.07 8.10
C HIS A 67 9.35 0.61 6.76
N HIS A 68 9.11 -0.14 5.67
CA HIS A 68 9.52 0.27 4.33
C HIS A 68 8.85 -0.62 3.27
N LEU A 69 8.83 -0.13 2.04
CA LEU A 69 8.57 -0.95 0.86
C LEU A 69 9.80 -1.79 0.51
N THR A 70 9.57 -3.00 0.01
CA THR A 70 10.65 -3.77 -0.61
C THR A 70 10.85 -3.31 -2.05
N LEU A 71 11.93 -3.75 -2.68
CA LEU A 71 12.15 -3.52 -4.12
C LEU A 71 10.96 -4.03 -4.96
N ALA A 72 10.43 -5.21 -4.63
CA ALA A 72 9.25 -5.77 -5.30
C ALA A 72 7.98 -4.92 -5.08
N GLY A 73 7.86 -4.25 -3.93
CA GLY A 73 6.81 -3.28 -3.65
C GLY A 73 6.87 -2.07 -4.58
N HIS A 74 8.07 -1.51 -4.78
CA HIS A 74 8.28 -0.42 -5.73
C HIS A 74 8.00 -0.85 -7.17
N ASP A 75 8.47 -2.03 -7.59
CA ASP A 75 8.21 -2.56 -8.94
C ASP A 75 6.70 -2.71 -9.21
N LEU A 76 5.94 -3.17 -8.22
CA LEU A 76 4.48 -3.27 -8.33
C LEU A 76 3.84 -1.88 -8.45
N LEU A 77 4.24 -0.94 -7.59
CA LEU A 77 3.70 0.41 -7.60
C LEU A 77 3.94 1.11 -8.96
N ASP A 78 5.13 0.95 -9.53
CA ASP A 78 5.46 1.49 -10.84
C ASP A 78 4.59 0.88 -11.95
N ARG A 79 4.30 -0.42 -11.89
CA ARG A 79 3.37 -1.07 -12.84
C ARG A 79 1.95 -0.52 -12.70
N LEU A 80 1.46 -0.34 -11.47
CA LEU A 80 0.12 0.22 -11.21
C LEU A 80 -0.03 1.66 -11.74
N ARG A 81 1.05 2.45 -11.65
CA ARG A 81 1.12 3.80 -12.23
C ARG A 81 1.08 3.78 -13.76
N GLN A 82 1.83 2.87 -14.38
CA GLN A 82 1.85 2.72 -15.84
C GLN A 82 0.51 2.26 -16.40
N GLU A 83 -0.18 1.32 -15.74
CA GLU A 83 -1.51 0.87 -16.15
C GLU A 83 -2.54 2.01 -16.07
N SER A 84 -2.46 2.83 -15.01
CA SER A 84 -3.29 4.02 -14.86
C SER A 84 -3.02 5.06 -15.97
N ALA A 85 -1.76 5.25 -16.35
CA ALA A 85 -1.37 6.19 -17.41
C ALA A 85 -1.77 5.69 -18.81
N ALA A 86 -1.64 4.38 -19.08
CA ALA A 86 -2.00 3.78 -20.36
C ALA A 86 -3.51 3.87 -20.64
N ALA A 87 -4.35 3.78 -19.60
CA ALA A 87 -5.80 3.98 -19.71
C ALA A 87 -6.19 5.44 -20.04
N ALA A 88 -5.31 6.41 -19.76
CA ALA A 88 -5.60 7.83 -19.92
C ALA A 88 -5.18 8.43 -21.28
N VAL A 89 -4.50 7.66 -22.14
CA VAL A 89 -4.09 8.15 -23.48
C VAL A 89 -5.23 7.92 -24.48
N PRO A 90 -5.93 8.96 -24.97
CA PRO A 90 -6.82 8.80 -26.11
C PRO A 90 -5.97 8.48 -27.34
N VAL A 91 -6.28 7.35 -27.98
CA VAL A 91 -5.74 6.97 -29.29
C VAL A 91 -5.97 8.13 -30.25
N ARG A 92 -4.92 8.91 -30.54
CA ARG A 92 -4.96 9.86 -31.66
C ARG A 92 -5.01 9.02 -32.94
N LYS A 93 -6.20 8.91 -33.54
CA LYS A 93 -6.34 8.44 -34.92
C LYS A 93 -5.58 9.41 -35.81
N SER A 94 -4.50 8.92 -36.42
CA SER A 94 -3.79 9.60 -37.50
C SER A 94 -4.75 9.82 -38.67
N ALA A 95 -4.79 11.04 -39.19
CA ALA A 95 -5.37 11.40 -40.48
C ALA A 95 -4.27 12.03 -41.33
#